data_AF-A0A661AYH3-F1
#
_entry.id   AF-A0A661AYH3-F1
#
_cell.length_a   1.000
_cell.length_b   1.000
_cell.length_c   1.000
_cell.angle_alpha   90.00
_cell.angle_beta   90.00
_cell.angle_gamma   90.00
#
_symmetry.space_group_name_H-M   'P 1'
#
loop_
_entity.id
_entity.type
_entity.pdbx_description
1 polymer ?
#
loop_
_entity_poly.entity_id
_entity_poly.type
_entity_poly.pdbx_seq_one_letter_code
_entity_poly.pdbx_strand_id
1 'polypeptide(L)'
;SYHDYAPDFRSYLSRQFDSEQKFNEKGYYLRGVYFFPTKAINLVASYSETRAPQTRTNYISATNPERYYREIYGEIYIEWVDDIKSKVHYKHYSGWDANYGEYRTYPEAFAEISLENRLAKVRAQARVKDIDTPYQVVATGAELNVNLSENIKLYARAMNVAEKYESRQTAFIQIRYDRFQPAEVFLEFGNSGDSDNDLTNDDDFVGESASHGVSKRVPLFVKVYF
;
A
#
# COMPACT_ATOMS: atom_id res chain seq x y z
N SER A 1 -18.50 20.61 11.80
CA SER A 1 -18.79 19.19 12.06
C SER A 1 -19.46 18.62 10.83
N TYR A 2 -18.68 18.09 9.90
CA TYR A 2 -19.18 17.40 8.71
C TYR A 2 -18.75 15.95 8.87
N HIS A 3 -19.74 15.05 8.89
CA HIS A 3 -19.52 13.61 8.85
C HIS A 3 -18.92 13.25 7.49
N ASP A 4 -17.62 12.96 7.48
CA ASP A 4 -16.97 12.31 6.34
C ASP A 4 -17.47 10.87 6.27
N TYR A 5 -18.54 10.68 5.50
CA TYR A 5 -18.95 9.37 5.04
C TYR A 5 -17.91 8.86 4.06
N ALA A 6 -17.01 8.03 4.58
CA ALA A 6 -15.98 7.26 3.88
C ALA A 6 -14.94 8.12 3.11
N PRO A 7 -13.64 8.06 3.49
CA PRO A 7 -12.57 8.68 2.70
C PRO A 7 -12.55 8.25 1.22
N ASP A 8 -13.22 7.14 0.89
CA ASP A 8 -13.31 6.58 -0.45
C ASP A 8 -14.46 7.10 -1.32
N PHE A 9 -15.52 7.72 -0.77
CA PHE A 9 -16.75 7.97 -1.55
C PHE A 9 -16.63 9.15 -2.53
N ARG A 10 -15.76 10.12 -2.25
CA ARG A 10 -15.43 11.22 -3.19
C ARG A 10 -14.08 11.06 -3.88
N SER A 11 -13.14 10.33 -3.28
CA SER A 11 -11.74 10.31 -3.72
C SER A 11 -11.50 9.47 -4.98
N TYR A 12 -12.05 8.26 -5.04
CA TYR A 12 -11.73 7.30 -6.11
C TYR A 12 -12.31 7.71 -7.49
N LEU A 13 -13.51 8.30 -7.51
CA LEU A 13 -14.18 8.71 -8.75
C LEU A 13 -13.76 10.10 -9.26
N SER A 14 -13.25 11.01 -8.42
CA SER A 14 -12.81 12.33 -8.89
C SER A 14 -11.35 12.32 -9.32
N ARG A 15 -10.45 11.67 -8.56
CA ARG A 15 -9.01 11.76 -8.86
C ARG A 15 -8.60 11.06 -10.16
N GLN A 16 -9.24 9.93 -10.49
CA GLN A 16 -9.07 9.24 -11.78
C GLN A 16 -9.52 10.07 -12.99
N PHE A 17 -10.51 10.95 -12.82
CA PHE A 17 -11.09 11.74 -13.91
C PHE A 17 -10.52 13.17 -14.00
N ASP A 18 -10.08 13.77 -12.88
CA ASP A 18 -9.55 15.13 -12.85
C ASP A 18 -8.03 15.22 -13.09
N SER A 19 -7.22 14.30 -12.54
CA SER A 19 -5.74 14.44 -12.55
C SER A 19 -5.01 13.52 -13.53
N GLU A 20 -5.56 12.35 -13.87
CA GLU A 20 -4.86 11.33 -14.65
C GLU A 20 -5.21 11.31 -16.15
N GLN A 21 -6.08 12.21 -16.62
CA GLN A 21 -6.44 12.35 -18.04
C GLN A 21 -6.92 11.03 -18.69
N LYS A 22 -7.71 10.23 -17.97
CA LYS A 22 -8.30 8.97 -18.46
C LYS A 22 -9.51 9.21 -19.37
N PHE A 23 -9.33 10.00 -20.44
CA PHE A 23 -10.43 10.43 -21.33
C PHE A 23 -11.06 9.30 -22.16
N ASN A 24 -10.40 8.13 -22.28
CA ASN A 24 -10.82 7.03 -23.16
C ASN A 24 -11.17 5.74 -22.40
N GLU A 25 -11.63 5.88 -21.15
CA GLU A 25 -12.00 4.76 -20.29
C GLU A 25 -13.52 4.72 -20.09
N LYS A 26 -14.13 3.55 -20.29
CA LYS A 26 -15.55 3.31 -19.95
C LYS A 26 -15.69 1.97 -19.25
N GLY A 27 -16.62 1.86 -18.33
CA GLY A 27 -16.77 0.65 -17.54
C GLY A 27 -17.82 0.77 -16.47
N TYR A 28 -17.84 -0.21 -15.58
CA TYR A 28 -18.64 -0.19 -14.37
C TYR A 28 -17.82 -0.68 -13.18
N TYR A 29 -18.14 -0.10 -12.03
CA TYR A 29 -17.53 -0.43 -10.75
C TYR A 29 -18.64 -0.71 -9.75
N LEU A 30 -18.56 -1.88 -9.11
CA LEU A 30 -19.49 -2.32 -8.09
C LEU A 30 -18.69 -2.56 -6.82
N ARG A 31 -19.13 -1.99 -5.69
CA ARG A 31 -18.54 -2.23 -4.38
C ARG A 31 -19.62 -2.54 -3.37
N GLY A 32 -19.49 -3.68 -2.71
CA GLY A 32 -20.27 -4.06 -1.54
C GLY A 32 -19.41 -3.93 -0.29
N VAL A 33 -19.99 -3.35 0.77
CA VAL A 33 -19.37 -3.28 2.09
C VAL A 33 -20.38 -3.79 3.09
N TYR A 34 -19.96 -4.71 3.96
CA TYR A 34 -20.79 -5.24 5.03
C TYR A 34 -20.06 -5.20 6.35
N PHE A 35 -20.70 -4.56 7.33
CA PHE A 35 -20.21 -4.43 8.69
C PHE A 35 -21.02 -5.38 9.57
N PHE A 36 -20.37 -6.30 10.29
CA PHE A 36 -21.09 -7.16 11.23
C PHE A 36 -21.40 -6.34 12.49
N PRO A 37 -22.67 -6.03 12.84
CA PRO A 37 -22.93 -5.07 13.93
C PRO A 37 -22.47 -5.56 15.31
N THR A 38 -22.40 -6.88 15.50
CA THR A 38 -22.06 -7.52 16.78
C THR A 38 -20.62 -8.03 16.84
N LYS A 39 -19.84 -7.85 15.77
CA LYS A 39 -18.44 -8.30 15.68
C LYS A 39 -17.66 -7.20 14.98
N ALA A 40 -16.47 -6.83 15.44
CA ALA A 40 -15.67 -5.84 14.72
C ALA A 40 -15.03 -6.47 13.45
N ILE A 41 -15.88 -6.86 12.49
CA ILE A 41 -15.53 -7.49 11.23
C ILE A 41 -16.14 -6.66 10.11
N ASN A 42 -15.29 -6.29 9.15
CA ASN A 42 -15.70 -5.60 7.93
C ASN A 42 -15.36 -6.49 6.73
N LEU A 43 -16.33 -6.65 5.85
CA LEU A 43 -16.14 -7.30 4.54
C LEU A 43 -16.26 -6.25 3.46
N VAL A 44 -15.31 -6.25 2.54
CA VAL A 44 -15.37 -5.45 1.32
C VAL A 44 -15.24 -6.40 0.15
N ALA A 45 -16.09 -6.24 -0.85
CA ALA A 45 -15.92 -6.88 -2.14
C ALA A 45 -16.13 -5.84 -3.23
N SER A 46 -15.28 -5.83 -4.24
CA SER A 46 -15.51 -5.04 -5.43
C SER A 46 -15.26 -5.81 -6.71
N TYR A 47 -15.99 -5.39 -7.73
CA TYR A 47 -15.85 -5.85 -9.09
C TYR A 47 -15.73 -4.62 -9.98
N SER A 48 -14.75 -4.61 -10.87
CA SER A 48 -14.65 -3.62 -11.92
C SER A 48 -14.52 -4.32 -13.27
N GLU A 49 -15.19 -3.76 -14.26
CA GLU A 49 -14.95 -4.06 -15.66
C GLU A 49 -14.78 -2.74 -16.39
N THR A 50 -13.67 -2.66 -17.11
CA THR A 50 -13.27 -1.47 -17.82
C THR A 50 -12.88 -1.83 -19.24
N ARG A 51 -13.22 -0.95 -20.17
CA ARG A 51 -12.67 -0.92 -21.52
C ARG A 51 -11.85 0.35 -21.68
N ALA A 52 -10.60 0.18 -22.06
CA ALA A 52 -9.67 1.29 -22.26
C ALA A 52 -8.62 0.91 -23.32
N PRO A 53 -8.04 1.90 -24.02
CA PRO A 53 -6.80 1.65 -24.75
C PRO A 53 -5.64 1.33 -23.80
N GLN A 54 -4.61 0.67 -24.32
CA GLN A 54 -3.39 0.39 -23.55
C GLN A 54 -2.71 1.70 -23.10
N THR A 55 -2.58 2.66 -24.01
CA THR A 55 -2.11 4.01 -23.67
C THR A 55 -3.33 4.90 -23.44
N ARG A 56 -3.70 5.10 -22.17
CA ARG A 56 -4.91 5.82 -21.75
C ARG A 56 -4.91 7.32 -22.10
N THR A 57 -3.73 7.89 -22.32
CA THR A 57 -3.55 9.29 -22.73
C THR A 57 -3.70 9.52 -24.24
N ASN A 58 -3.70 8.45 -25.04
CA ASN A 58 -3.83 8.52 -26.50
C ASN A 58 -5.25 8.17 -26.95
N TYR A 59 -5.66 8.68 -28.12
CA TYR A 59 -6.93 8.32 -28.76
C TYR A 59 -7.01 6.84 -29.10
N ILE A 60 -8.23 6.31 -29.10
CA ILE A 60 -8.53 4.96 -29.58
C ILE A 60 -8.31 4.93 -31.10
N SER A 61 -7.53 3.96 -31.58
CA SER A 61 -7.18 3.81 -32.99
C SER A 61 -6.88 2.35 -33.34
N ALA A 62 -6.60 2.05 -34.61
CA ALA A 62 -6.17 0.71 -35.02
C ALA A 62 -4.87 0.26 -34.33
N THR A 63 -3.98 1.19 -33.97
CA THR A 63 -2.71 0.92 -33.28
C THR A 63 -2.81 1.04 -31.76
N ASN A 64 -3.90 1.61 -31.24
CA ASN A 64 -4.21 1.70 -29.81
C ASN A 64 -5.67 1.28 -29.57
N PRO A 65 -6.01 -0.01 -29.85
CA PRO A 65 -7.38 -0.47 -29.77
C PRO A 65 -7.83 -0.56 -28.32
N GLU A 66 -9.13 -0.46 -28.13
CA GLU A 66 -9.78 -0.69 -26.85
C GLU A 66 -9.63 -2.16 -26.42
N ARG A 67 -9.18 -2.37 -25.18
CA ARG A 67 -8.98 -3.67 -24.54
C ARG A 67 -9.87 -3.80 -23.32
N TYR A 68 -10.18 -5.03 -22.97
CA TYR A 68 -10.99 -5.37 -21.81
C TYR A 68 -10.09 -5.55 -20.57
N TYR A 69 -10.53 -5.01 -19.44
CA TYR A 69 -9.86 -5.13 -18.16
C TYR A 69 -10.89 -5.46 -17.10
N ARG A 70 -10.53 -6.35 -16.18
CA ARG A 70 -11.41 -6.75 -15.08
C ARG A 70 -10.61 -6.88 -13.81
N GLU A 71 -11.20 -6.43 -12.71
CA GLU A 71 -10.64 -6.61 -11.38
C GLU A 71 -11.72 -7.14 -10.44
N ILE A 72 -11.37 -8.16 -9.67
CA ILE A 72 -12.16 -8.63 -8.55
C ILE A 72 -11.30 -8.44 -7.31
N TYR A 73 -11.89 -7.89 -6.26
CA TYR A 73 -11.21 -7.64 -5.00
C TYR A 73 -12.11 -8.07 -3.84
N GLY A 74 -11.51 -8.70 -2.84
CA GLY A 74 -12.16 -9.04 -1.59
C GLY A 74 -11.22 -8.77 -0.41
N GLU A 75 -11.74 -8.11 0.63
CA GLU A 75 -11.02 -7.83 1.87
C GLU A 75 -11.85 -8.27 3.07
N ILE A 76 -11.17 -8.86 4.04
CA ILE A 76 -11.69 -9.12 5.39
C ILE A 76 -10.80 -8.34 6.35
N TYR A 77 -11.43 -7.46 7.12
CA TYR A 77 -10.79 -6.75 8.22
C TYR A 77 -11.46 -7.17 9.53
N ILE A 78 -10.66 -7.46 10.56
CA ILE A 78 -11.14 -7.87 11.88
C ILE A 78 -10.37 -7.08 12.94
N GLU A 79 -11.10 -6.46 13.86
CA GLU A 79 -10.55 -5.96 15.13
C GLU A 79 -10.88 -6.99 16.22
N TRP A 80 -9.85 -7.42 16.91
CA TRP A 80 -9.92 -8.35 18.02
C TRP A 80 -9.94 -7.57 19.34
N VAL A 81 -10.03 -8.30 20.44
CA VAL A 81 -9.85 -7.74 21.78
C VAL A 81 -8.41 -7.22 21.93
N ASP A 82 -8.21 -6.21 22.78
CA ASP A 82 -6.92 -5.58 23.05
C ASP A 82 -6.26 -4.89 21.85
N ASP A 83 -7.07 -4.28 20.98
CA ASP A 83 -6.62 -3.44 19.86
C ASP A 83 -5.72 -4.16 18.84
N ILE A 84 -5.80 -5.49 18.80
CA ILE A 84 -5.21 -6.30 17.74
C ILE A 84 -6.10 -6.20 16.51
N LYS A 85 -5.52 -5.96 15.35
CA LYS A 85 -6.20 -5.83 14.06
C LYS A 85 -5.59 -6.82 13.09
N SER A 86 -6.43 -7.43 12.26
CA SER A 86 -5.97 -8.27 11.16
C SER A 86 -6.71 -7.89 9.89
N LYS A 87 -5.99 -7.88 8.78
CA LYS A 87 -6.53 -7.63 7.45
C LYS A 87 -6.01 -8.68 6.51
N VAL A 88 -6.87 -9.25 5.68
CA VAL A 88 -6.48 -10.04 4.52
C VAL A 88 -7.24 -9.55 3.32
N HIS A 89 -6.58 -9.47 2.18
CA HIS A 89 -7.28 -9.21 0.93
C HIS A 89 -6.72 -10.07 -0.20
N TYR A 90 -7.56 -10.27 -1.20
CA TYR A 90 -7.22 -10.92 -2.44
C TYR A 90 -7.73 -10.06 -3.59
N LYS A 91 -6.86 -9.85 -4.56
CA LYS A 91 -7.16 -9.12 -5.80
C LYS A 91 -6.87 -10.03 -6.98
N HIS A 92 -7.74 -10.02 -7.97
CA HIS A 92 -7.56 -10.74 -9.21
C HIS A 92 -7.80 -9.79 -10.36
N TYR A 93 -6.71 -9.35 -10.98
CA TYR A 93 -6.76 -8.53 -12.17
C TYR A 93 -6.62 -9.40 -13.43
N SER A 94 -7.35 -9.06 -14.48
CA SER A 94 -7.25 -9.66 -15.80
C SER A 94 -7.28 -8.57 -16.87
N GLY A 95 -6.36 -8.63 -17.83
CA GLY A 95 -6.21 -7.58 -18.82
C GLY A 95 -5.30 -7.97 -19.97
N TRP A 96 -5.30 -7.15 -21.01
CA TRP A 96 -4.35 -7.27 -22.11
C TRP A 96 -2.94 -6.90 -21.66
N ASP A 97 -1.99 -7.81 -21.83
CA ASP A 97 -0.56 -7.55 -21.62
C ASP A 97 0.15 -7.42 -22.97
N ALA A 98 0.75 -6.26 -23.21
CA ALA A 98 1.43 -5.96 -24.45
C ALA A 98 2.81 -6.61 -24.60
N ASN A 99 3.45 -6.99 -23.50
CA ASN A 99 4.73 -7.70 -23.53
C ASN A 99 4.55 -9.11 -24.10
N TYR A 100 3.36 -9.71 -23.93
CA TYR A 100 3.02 -11.05 -24.44
C TYR A 100 2.07 -11.02 -25.64
N GLY A 101 1.35 -9.91 -25.86
CA GLY A 101 0.36 -9.81 -26.91
C GLY A 101 -0.86 -10.70 -26.68
N GLU A 102 -1.26 -10.90 -25.42
CA GLU A 102 -2.40 -11.73 -25.04
C GLU A 102 -3.06 -11.25 -23.73
N TYR A 103 -4.23 -11.81 -23.40
CA TYR A 103 -4.87 -11.56 -22.12
C TYR A 103 -4.24 -12.41 -21.01
N ARG A 104 -3.89 -11.78 -19.90
CA ARG A 104 -3.29 -12.43 -18.74
C ARG A 104 -4.00 -12.06 -17.46
N THR A 105 -3.64 -12.77 -16.40
CA THR A 105 -4.18 -12.59 -15.06
C THR A 105 -3.05 -12.37 -14.07
N TYR A 106 -3.29 -11.48 -13.12
CA TYR A 106 -2.33 -11.04 -12.12
C TYR A 106 -3.02 -11.10 -10.75
N PRO A 107 -3.03 -12.29 -10.12
CA PRO A 107 -3.59 -12.46 -8.79
C PRO A 107 -2.64 -11.94 -7.73
N GLU A 108 -3.20 -11.39 -6.66
CA GLU A 108 -2.46 -10.83 -5.54
C GLU A 108 -3.15 -11.20 -4.23
N ALA A 109 -2.36 -11.56 -3.22
CA ALA A 109 -2.81 -11.83 -1.87
C ALA A 109 -2.02 -10.98 -0.87
N PHE A 110 -2.70 -10.49 0.15
CA PHE A 110 -2.12 -9.68 1.20
C PHE A 110 -2.64 -10.11 2.56
N ALA A 111 -1.78 -10.02 3.57
CA ALA A 111 -2.12 -10.20 4.96
C ALA A 111 -1.38 -9.17 5.84
N GLU A 112 -2.09 -8.66 6.83
CA GLU A 112 -1.56 -7.80 7.88
C GLU A 112 -2.08 -8.27 9.24
N ILE A 113 -1.19 -8.19 10.23
CA ILE A 113 -1.56 -8.15 11.64
C ILE A 113 -0.92 -6.93 12.29
N SER A 114 -1.68 -6.20 13.10
CA SER A 114 -1.17 -5.07 13.87
C SER A 114 -1.73 -5.07 15.28
N LEU A 115 -0.99 -4.46 16.19
CA LEU A 115 -1.34 -4.25 17.59
C LEU A 115 -0.99 -2.81 17.92
N GLU A 116 -1.91 -2.08 18.55
CA GLU A 116 -1.67 -0.72 19.01
C GLU A 116 -2.11 -0.57 20.45
N ASN A 117 -1.19 -0.22 21.34
CA ASN A 117 -1.51 0.09 22.72
C ASN A 117 -0.81 1.40 23.16
N ARG A 118 -0.97 1.76 24.44
CA ARG A 118 -0.38 3.00 24.99
C ARG A 118 1.15 3.08 24.89
N LEU A 119 1.84 1.94 24.82
CA LEU A 119 3.30 1.86 24.82
C LEU A 119 3.87 1.70 23.40
N ALA A 120 3.22 0.88 22.59
CA ALA A 120 3.73 0.47 21.30
C ALA A 120 2.63 0.26 20.25
N LYS A 121 2.99 0.55 19.00
CA LYS A 121 2.32 0.07 17.80
C LYS A 121 3.27 -0.86 17.07
N VAL A 122 2.79 -2.05 16.75
CA VAL A 122 3.51 -3.06 15.98
C VAL A 122 2.64 -3.47 14.81
N ARG A 123 3.24 -3.62 13.64
CA ARG A 123 2.54 -4.10 12.44
C ARG A 123 3.46 -5.04 11.67
N ALA A 124 2.92 -6.13 11.18
CA ALA A 124 3.58 -7.05 10.27
C ALA A 124 2.68 -7.29 9.07
N GLN A 125 3.29 -7.31 7.88
CA GLN A 125 2.59 -7.52 6.62
C GLN A 125 3.32 -8.53 5.75
N ALA A 126 2.55 -9.23 4.93
CA ALA A 126 3.03 -10.04 3.83
C ALA A 126 2.14 -9.84 2.61
N ARG A 127 2.76 -9.78 1.43
CA ARG A 127 2.08 -9.63 0.15
C ARG A 127 2.70 -10.56 -0.87
N VAL A 128 1.89 -11.22 -1.67
CA VAL A 128 2.32 -11.94 -2.87
C VAL A 128 1.57 -11.33 -4.04
N LYS A 129 2.31 -10.71 -4.96
CA LYS A 129 1.79 -10.05 -6.16
C LYS A 129 2.12 -10.89 -7.39
N ASP A 130 1.25 -10.83 -8.39
CA ASP A 130 1.39 -11.50 -9.69
C ASP A 130 1.65 -13.01 -9.55
N ILE A 131 0.86 -13.67 -8.68
CA ILE A 131 0.96 -15.09 -8.32
C ILE A 131 0.97 -15.98 -9.58
N ASP A 132 1.89 -16.95 -9.62
CA ASP A 132 2.10 -17.90 -10.71
C ASP A 132 2.50 -17.27 -12.06
N THR A 133 3.02 -16.05 -12.04
CA THR A 133 3.57 -15.38 -13.24
C THR A 133 5.10 -15.23 -13.17
N PRO A 134 5.77 -14.94 -14.30
CA PRO A 134 7.20 -14.59 -14.28
C PRO A 134 7.56 -13.36 -13.45
N TYR A 135 6.57 -12.51 -13.13
CA TYR A 135 6.71 -11.24 -12.40
C TYR A 135 6.31 -11.36 -10.93
N GLN A 136 6.16 -12.58 -10.41
CA GLN A 136 5.72 -12.79 -9.04
C GLN A 136 6.66 -12.12 -8.04
N VAL A 137 6.08 -11.33 -7.15
CA VAL A 137 6.78 -10.66 -6.06
C VAL A 137 6.26 -11.17 -4.72
N VAL A 138 7.17 -11.52 -3.81
CA VAL A 138 6.87 -11.84 -2.41
C VAL A 138 7.48 -10.76 -1.53
N ALA A 139 6.64 -9.97 -0.87
CA ALA A 139 7.06 -8.91 0.03
C ALA A 139 6.66 -9.24 1.47
N THR A 140 7.56 -8.97 2.41
CA THR A 140 7.30 -9.01 3.85
C THR A 140 7.79 -7.72 4.48
N GLY A 141 7.08 -7.25 5.50
CA GLY A 141 7.41 -5.98 6.15
C GLY A 141 6.96 -5.94 7.59
N ALA A 142 7.67 -5.17 8.40
CA ALA A 142 7.31 -4.89 9.78
C ALA A 142 7.55 -3.43 10.13
N GLU A 143 6.71 -2.91 11.02
CA GLU A 143 6.80 -1.59 11.61
C GLU A 143 6.70 -1.70 13.13
N LEU A 144 7.54 -0.93 13.82
CA LEU A 144 7.57 -0.78 15.26
C LEU A 144 7.57 0.71 15.59
N ASN A 145 6.68 1.13 16.47
CA ASN A 145 6.64 2.46 17.03
C ASN A 145 6.47 2.32 18.54
N VAL A 146 7.46 2.71 19.34
CA VAL A 146 7.46 2.46 20.78
C VAL A 146 8.04 3.63 21.56
N ASN A 147 7.40 3.97 22.68
CA ASN A 147 7.94 4.90 23.65
C ASN A 147 8.91 4.12 24.56
N LEU A 148 10.22 4.33 24.40
CA LEU A 148 11.24 3.66 25.22
C LEU A 148 11.38 4.28 26.61
N SER A 149 11.12 5.59 26.71
CA SER A 149 11.05 6.34 27.97
C SER A 149 10.17 7.57 27.80
N GLU A 150 10.00 8.37 28.85
CA GLU A 150 9.27 9.66 28.78
C GLU A 150 9.84 10.64 27.74
N ASN A 151 11.14 10.52 27.41
CA ASN A 151 11.83 11.45 26.53
C ASN A 151 12.42 10.77 25.29
N ILE A 152 12.23 9.46 25.10
CA ILE A 152 12.83 8.71 23.98
C ILE A 152 11.74 7.89 23.30
N LYS A 153 11.62 8.09 21.98
CA LYS A 153 10.74 7.32 21.12
C LYS A 153 11.54 6.65 20.01
N LEU A 154 11.21 5.40 19.71
CA LEU A 154 11.78 4.64 18.61
C LEU A 154 10.69 4.39 17.58
N TYR A 155 11.01 4.65 16.31
CA TYR A 155 10.20 4.26 15.18
C TYR A 155 11.09 3.51 14.19
N ALA A 156 10.67 2.33 13.76
CA ALA A 156 11.45 1.49 12.86
C ALA A 156 10.55 0.79 11.86
N ARG A 157 11.04 0.63 10.64
CA ARG A 157 10.43 -0.16 9.57
C ARG A 157 11.49 -1.03 8.92
N ALA A 158 11.12 -2.23 8.52
CA ALA A 158 11.96 -3.07 7.70
C ALA A 158 11.11 -3.83 6.69
N MET A 159 11.63 -4.00 5.48
CA MET A 159 10.96 -4.75 4.43
C MET A 159 11.96 -5.60 3.65
N ASN A 160 11.47 -6.73 3.19
CA ASN A 160 12.11 -7.54 2.17
C ASN A 160 11.12 -7.74 1.02
N VAL A 161 11.62 -7.56 -0.20
CA VAL A 161 10.89 -7.85 -1.43
C VAL A 161 11.75 -8.83 -2.22
N ALA A 162 11.16 -9.96 -2.59
CA ALA A 162 11.81 -11.02 -3.33
C ALA A 162 11.04 -11.27 -4.64
N GLU A 163 11.79 -11.33 -5.73
CA GLU A 163 11.32 -11.61 -7.08
C GLU A 163 12.00 -12.88 -7.59
N LYS A 164 11.69 -13.29 -8.81
CA LYS A 164 12.24 -14.53 -9.38
C LYS A 164 13.77 -14.54 -9.46
N TYR A 165 14.40 -13.40 -9.72
CA TYR A 165 15.84 -13.30 -9.98
C TYR A 165 16.58 -12.36 -9.02
N GLU A 166 15.86 -11.55 -8.25
CA GLU A 166 16.45 -10.57 -7.35
C GLU A 166 15.70 -10.46 -6.02
N SER A 167 16.36 -9.85 -5.04
CA SER A 167 15.70 -9.46 -3.80
C SER A 167 16.26 -8.12 -3.35
N ARG A 168 15.40 -7.28 -2.78
CA ARG A 168 15.77 -6.01 -2.17
C ARG A 168 15.27 -5.96 -0.74
N GLN A 169 16.02 -5.22 0.09
CA GLN A 169 15.71 -5.05 1.50
C GLN A 169 15.91 -3.59 1.88
N THR A 170 15.02 -3.06 2.69
CA THR A 170 15.18 -1.73 3.28
C THR A 170 14.95 -1.79 4.78
N ALA A 171 15.62 -0.91 5.50
CA ALA A 171 15.43 -0.70 6.92
C ALA A 171 15.50 0.80 7.18
N PHE A 172 14.51 1.30 7.91
CA PHE A 172 14.45 2.66 8.42
C PHE A 172 14.36 2.61 9.93
N ILE A 173 15.18 3.38 10.62
CA ILE A 173 15.15 3.51 12.09
C ILE A 173 15.24 5.00 12.41
N GLN A 174 14.37 5.49 13.28
CA GLN A 174 14.35 6.84 13.80
C GLN A 174 14.28 6.80 15.33
N ILE A 175 15.18 7.52 15.98
CA ILE A 175 15.15 7.78 17.42
C ILE A 175 14.85 9.25 17.62
N ARG A 176 13.80 9.54 18.38
CA ARG A 176 13.43 10.88 18.81
C ARG A 176 13.82 11.09 20.29
N TYR A 177 14.41 12.24 20.60
CA TYR A 177 14.76 12.66 21.95
C TYR A 177 14.18 14.04 22.28
N ASP A 178 13.37 14.10 23.35
CA ASP A 178 12.41 15.20 23.58
C ASP A 178 12.77 16.07 24.80
N ARG A 179 13.96 15.87 25.39
CA ARG A 179 14.33 16.50 26.66
C ARG A 179 14.64 17.99 26.54
N PHE A 180 15.10 18.44 25.37
CA PHE A 180 15.60 19.79 25.17
C PHE A 180 14.48 20.77 24.79
N GLN A 181 13.48 20.99 25.64
CA GLN A 181 12.40 21.92 25.34
C GLN A 181 12.94 23.34 25.05
N PRO A 182 12.50 24.03 23.98
CA PRO A 182 11.39 23.71 23.08
C PRO A 182 11.82 22.97 21.80
N ALA A 183 12.80 22.07 21.86
CA ALA A 183 13.37 21.35 20.73
C ALA A 183 13.28 19.82 20.86
N GLU A 184 13.12 19.16 19.72
CA GLU A 184 13.16 17.71 19.54
C GLU A 184 14.37 17.36 18.67
N VAL A 185 15.12 16.33 19.06
CA VAL A 185 16.28 15.82 18.31
C VAL A 185 15.92 14.48 17.69
N PHE A 186 16.21 14.31 16.40
CA PHE A 186 15.95 13.08 15.66
C PHE A 186 17.25 12.54 15.07
N LEU A 187 17.53 11.27 15.29
CA LEU A 187 18.58 10.52 14.61
C LEU A 187 17.92 9.44 13.76
N GLU A 188 18.24 9.40 12.46
CA GLU A 188 17.70 8.37 11.57
C GLU A 188 18.80 7.52 10.94
N PHE A 189 18.40 6.34 10.49
CA PHE A 189 19.17 5.44 9.65
C PHE A 189 18.27 4.93 8.51
N GLY A 190 18.76 4.98 7.28
CA GLY A 190 18.05 4.51 6.09
C GLY A 190 17.25 5.60 5.38
N ASN A 191 16.53 5.22 4.33
CA ASN A 191 15.61 6.09 3.59
C ASN A 191 14.17 5.78 3.98
N SER A 192 13.46 6.75 4.56
CA SER A 192 12.07 6.55 4.98
C SER A 192 11.16 6.24 3.79
N GLY A 193 11.40 6.86 2.63
CA GLY A 193 10.59 6.70 1.42
C GLY A 193 10.51 5.26 0.90
N ASP A 194 11.55 4.46 1.11
CA ASP A 194 11.60 3.06 0.63
C ASP A 194 10.57 2.14 1.32
N SER A 195 10.02 2.57 2.46
CA SER A 195 9.06 1.80 3.27
C SER A 195 7.85 2.64 3.69
N ASP A 196 7.66 3.79 3.02
CA ASP A 196 6.58 4.70 3.34
C ASP A 196 5.23 4.21 2.79
N ASN A 197 4.13 4.88 3.17
CA ASN A 197 2.81 4.63 2.57
C ASN A 197 2.28 3.19 2.63
N ASP A 198 2.36 2.53 3.79
CA ASP A 198 1.75 1.21 4.07
C ASP A 198 2.62 -0.02 3.77
N LEU A 199 3.95 0.12 3.93
CA LEU A 199 4.92 -0.99 3.87
C LEU A 199 4.78 -1.82 2.57
N THR A 200 4.33 -3.07 2.66
CA THR A 200 4.26 -4.00 1.53
C THR A 200 3.06 -3.75 0.63
N ASN A 201 2.07 -2.99 1.12
CA ASN A 201 0.87 -2.66 0.38
C ASN A 201 1.08 -1.48 -0.59
N ASP A 202 2.24 -0.83 -0.55
CA ASP A 202 2.64 0.18 -1.53
C ASP A 202 3.40 -0.46 -2.70
N ASP A 203 3.11 0.00 -3.92
CA ASP A 203 3.76 -0.48 -5.14
C ASP A 203 5.09 0.24 -5.43
N ASP A 204 5.36 1.39 -4.81
CA ASP A 204 6.57 2.21 -5.08
C ASP A 204 7.88 1.44 -4.83
N PHE A 205 7.93 0.62 -3.77
CA PHE A 205 9.09 -0.24 -3.47
C PHE A 205 8.86 -1.72 -3.81
N VAL A 206 7.60 -2.18 -3.85
CA VAL A 206 7.26 -3.60 -4.08
C VAL A 206 7.15 -3.95 -5.56
N GLY A 207 6.83 -3.00 -6.43
CA GLY A 207 6.67 -3.28 -7.86
C GLY A 207 7.97 -3.78 -8.52
N GLU A 208 7.87 -4.69 -9.49
CA GLU A 208 9.02 -5.26 -10.21
C GLU A 208 9.91 -4.19 -10.86
N SER A 209 9.31 -3.08 -11.29
CA SER A 209 10.05 -1.95 -11.88
C SER A 209 10.72 -1.03 -10.85
N ALA A 210 10.63 -1.32 -9.55
CA ALA A 210 11.21 -0.49 -8.50
C ALA A 210 12.74 -0.59 -8.52
N SER A 211 13.39 0.25 -9.34
CA SER A 211 14.84 0.29 -9.51
C SER A 211 15.55 1.15 -8.44
N HIS A 212 14.94 1.34 -7.27
CA HIS A 212 15.49 2.25 -6.26
C HIS A 212 16.70 1.61 -5.55
N GLY A 213 17.86 2.23 -5.70
CA GLY A 213 19.02 1.91 -4.88
C GLY A 213 18.72 2.27 -3.43
N VAL A 214 18.77 1.26 -2.53
CA VAL A 214 18.54 1.44 -1.09
C VAL A 214 19.58 2.41 -0.54
N SER A 215 19.14 3.63 -0.21
CA SER A 215 20.05 4.68 0.21
C SER A 215 20.38 4.55 1.69
N LYS A 216 21.66 4.30 2.00
CA LYS A 216 22.17 4.29 3.37
C LYS A 216 22.49 5.73 3.79
N ARG A 217 21.61 6.34 4.58
CA ARG A 217 21.76 7.70 5.11
C ARG A 217 21.68 7.67 6.63
N VAL A 218 22.40 8.58 7.28
CA VAL A 218 22.35 8.79 8.74
C VAL A 218 22.18 10.28 9.02
N PRO A 219 20.98 10.84 8.86
CA PRO A 219 20.75 12.25 9.14
C PRO A 219 20.49 12.50 10.63
N LEU A 220 20.84 13.70 11.07
CA LEU A 220 20.55 14.24 12.39
C LEU A 220 19.73 15.52 12.18
N PHE A 221 18.55 15.60 12.78
CA PHE A 221 17.68 16.78 12.71
C PHE A 221 17.39 17.33 14.10
N VAL A 222 17.24 18.65 14.18
CA VAL A 222 16.76 19.35 15.37
C VAL A 222 15.55 20.18 14.95
N LYS A 223 14.40 19.91 15.57
CA LYS A 223 13.17 20.66 15.36
C LYS A 223 12.95 21.57 16.56
N VAL A 224 12.93 22.88 16.34
CA VAL A 224 12.73 23.88 17.41
C VAL A 224 11.34 24.49 17.25
N TYR A 225 10.57 24.52 18.33
CA TYR A 225 9.26 25.18 18.42
C TYR A 225 9.44 26.60 18.95
N PHE A 226 8.73 27.57 18.35
CA PHE A 226 8.74 28.99 18.71
C PHE A 226 7.32 29.42 19.10
#